data_AF-A0A2G6GR80-F1
#
_entry.id   AF-A0A2G6GR80-F1
#
_cell.length_a   1.000
_cell.length_b   1.000
_cell.length_c   1.000
_cell.angle_alpha   90.00
_cell.angle_beta   90.00
_cell.angle_gamma   90.00
#
_symmetry.space_group_name_H-M   'P 1'
#
loop_
_entity.id
_entity.type
_entity.pdbx_description
1 polymer ?
#
loop_
_entity_poly.entity_id
_entity_poly.type
_entity_poly.pdbx_seq_one_letter_code
_entity_poly.pdbx_strand_id
1 'polypeptide(L)'
;MGDEYVSLEHFLLAILEVNDAVGKLLKDAGLTKRGLESAIQELRGGKKVDSQSSEDTYNSLKKYAINLNEQAEKGKLDPVIGRDDEIRRILQILSRRTKNNPILIGEPGVGKTAIAEGLAHRIIRGDVPENLKSKQIYSLDMGALIAGAKYKGEFEERLKSVVKEVVTSEGEIVLFIDEIHTLVGAGKSEGAMDAANILKPALARGELRAIGATTLNEYQKYFEKDKALERRFQKVMVAEPDKMSAISILRGLKERYEQHHKVKIKDDAIISAVELSQRYISDRFLPDKAIDLIDEAASKLRLEMNSVPEALDELERQLKQLEIERAAIAREGDSSKIKDL
;
A
#
# COMPACT_ATOMS: atom_id res chain seq x y z
N MET A 1 -27.35 -9.16 -24.59
CA MET A 1 -26.10 -8.51 -24.11
C MET A 1 -24.97 -8.59 -25.13
N GLY A 2 -24.97 -9.56 -26.06
CA GLY A 2 -24.02 -9.58 -27.18
C GLY A 2 -22.61 -9.96 -26.75
N ASP A 3 -22.51 -10.67 -25.63
CA ASP A 3 -21.31 -11.23 -25.03
C ASP A 3 -21.03 -12.63 -25.60
N GLU A 4 -19.76 -13.03 -25.61
CA GLU A 4 -19.34 -14.37 -26.08
C GLU A 4 -19.36 -15.41 -24.96
N TYR A 5 -19.26 -14.97 -23.69
CA TYR A 5 -19.28 -15.82 -22.50
C TYR A 5 -20.42 -15.43 -21.54
N VAL A 6 -20.94 -16.42 -20.81
CA VAL A 6 -21.95 -16.22 -19.77
C VAL A 6 -21.27 -15.80 -18.47
N SER A 7 -21.61 -14.62 -17.99
CA SER A 7 -21.13 -14.01 -16.75
C SER A 7 -22.19 -13.98 -15.65
N LEU A 8 -21.81 -13.63 -14.42
CA LEU A 8 -22.70 -13.50 -13.26
C LEU A 8 -23.87 -12.54 -13.51
N GLU A 9 -23.67 -11.48 -14.29
CA GLU A 9 -24.76 -10.53 -14.58
C GLU A 9 -25.84 -11.14 -15.48
N HIS A 10 -25.48 -12.10 -16.35
CA HIS A 10 -26.46 -12.85 -17.14
C HIS A 10 -27.34 -13.72 -16.23
N PHE A 11 -26.75 -14.36 -15.22
CA PHE A 11 -27.50 -15.14 -14.24
C PHE A 11 -28.44 -14.26 -13.41
N LEU A 12 -27.97 -13.09 -12.94
CA LEU A 12 -28.80 -12.14 -12.20
C LEU A 12 -29.99 -11.64 -13.01
N LEU A 13 -29.77 -11.29 -14.29
CA LEU A 13 -30.85 -10.88 -15.19
C LEU A 13 -31.84 -12.03 -15.43
N ALA A 14 -31.34 -13.25 -15.66
CA ALA A 14 -32.20 -14.41 -15.85
C ALA A 14 -33.07 -14.71 -14.61
N ILE A 15 -32.48 -14.69 -13.40
CA ILE A 15 -33.21 -14.90 -12.14
C ILE A 15 -34.30 -13.83 -11.96
N LEU A 16 -34.02 -12.57 -12.31
CA LEU A 16 -35.01 -11.49 -12.21
C LEU A 16 -36.16 -11.64 -13.21
N GLU A 17 -35.89 -12.20 -14.39
CA GLU A 17 -36.93 -12.45 -15.41
C GLU A 17 -37.83 -13.63 -15.09
N VAL A 18 -37.31 -14.67 -14.43
CA VAL A 18 -38.09 -15.83 -14.05
C VAL A 18 -39.14 -15.47 -12.98
N ASN A 19 -40.36 -16.00 -13.13
CA ASN A 19 -41.47 -15.81 -12.18
C ASN A 19 -41.48 -16.89 -11.10
N ASP A 20 -40.33 -17.15 -10.47
CA ASP A 20 -40.21 -18.05 -9.33
C ASP A 20 -40.22 -17.27 -8.00
N ALA A 21 -40.04 -17.98 -6.88
CA ALA A 21 -40.01 -17.36 -5.56
C ALA A 21 -38.87 -16.34 -5.41
N VAL A 22 -37.71 -16.58 -6.02
CA VAL A 22 -36.53 -15.72 -5.91
C VAL A 22 -36.70 -14.45 -6.74
N GLY A 23 -37.15 -14.56 -7.99
CA GLY A 23 -37.42 -13.43 -8.87
C GLY A 23 -38.52 -12.51 -8.32
N LYS A 24 -39.55 -13.06 -7.67
CA LYS A 24 -40.57 -12.26 -6.95
C LYS A 24 -39.96 -11.51 -5.77
N LEU A 25 -39.18 -12.19 -4.93
CA LEU A 25 -38.52 -11.57 -3.76
C LEU A 25 -37.62 -10.40 -4.18
N LEU A 26 -36.85 -10.54 -5.26
CA LEU A 26 -36.00 -9.46 -5.77
C LEU A 26 -36.83 -8.26 -6.27
N LYS A 27 -37.95 -8.50 -6.96
CA LYS A 27 -38.87 -7.44 -7.41
C LYS A 27 -39.53 -6.73 -6.23
N ASP A 28 -39.95 -7.48 -5.21
CA ASP A 28 -40.55 -6.96 -3.99
C ASP A 28 -39.54 -6.13 -3.17
N ALA A 29 -38.25 -6.49 -3.21
CA ALA A 29 -37.15 -5.71 -2.65
C ALA A 29 -36.81 -4.44 -3.47
N GLY A 30 -37.53 -4.17 -4.57
CA GLY A 30 -37.37 -2.97 -5.38
C GLY A 30 -36.43 -3.11 -6.58
N LEU A 31 -35.92 -4.32 -6.86
CA LEU A 31 -35.06 -4.54 -8.03
C LEU A 31 -35.90 -4.54 -9.31
N THR A 32 -35.58 -3.65 -10.25
CA THR A 32 -36.25 -3.56 -11.56
C THR A 32 -35.31 -3.98 -12.67
N LYS A 33 -35.85 -4.56 -13.75
CA LYS A 33 -35.04 -4.97 -14.91
C LYS A 33 -34.23 -3.80 -15.48
N ARG A 34 -34.85 -2.62 -15.66
CA ARG A 34 -34.16 -1.41 -16.13
C ARG A 34 -33.07 -0.94 -15.17
N GLY A 35 -33.34 -0.97 -13.87
CA GLY A 35 -32.33 -0.60 -12.86
C GLY A 35 -31.14 -1.53 -12.88
N LEU A 36 -31.38 -2.84 -12.97
CA LEU A 36 -30.33 -3.85 -13.06
C LEU A 36 -29.52 -3.71 -14.37
N GLU A 37 -30.17 -3.53 -15.51
CA GLU A 37 -29.50 -3.30 -16.80
C GLU A 37 -28.62 -2.03 -16.75
N SER A 38 -29.11 -0.95 -16.15
CA SER A 38 -28.33 0.29 -15.98
C SER A 38 -27.12 0.08 -15.07
N ALA A 39 -27.28 -0.63 -13.95
CA ALA A 39 -26.19 -0.92 -13.03
C ALA A 39 -25.12 -1.83 -13.66
N ILE A 40 -25.54 -2.81 -14.47
CA ILE A 40 -24.62 -3.67 -15.23
C ILE A 40 -23.87 -2.84 -16.27
N GLN A 41 -24.55 -1.94 -16.98
CA GLN A 41 -23.93 -1.08 -17.97
C GLN A 41 -22.89 -0.14 -17.34
N GLU A 42 -23.18 0.40 -16.17
CA GLU A 42 -22.26 1.21 -15.37
C GLU A 42 -21.05 0.38 -14.90
N LEU A 43 -21.29 -0.80 -14.30
CA LEU A 43 -20.24 -1.71 -13.83
C LEU A 43 -19.27 -2.10 -14.94
N ARG A 44 -19.80 -2.42 -16.13
CA ARG A 44 -19.00 -2.87 -17.28
C ARG A 44 -18.35 -1.71 -18.04
N GLY A 45 -18.80 -0.48 -17.84
CA GLY A 45 -18.36 0.69 -18.61
C GLY A 45 -18.49 0.49 -20.13
N GLY A 46 -19.53 -0.25 -20.56
CA GLY A 46 -19.76 -0.60 -21.97
C GLY A 46 -18.90 -1.74 -22.55
N LYS A 47 -18.07 -2.41 -21.74
CA LYS A 47 -17.30 -3.59 -22.17
C LYS A 47 -18.19 -4.85 -22.27
N LYS A 48 -17.85 -5.74 -23.18
CA LYS A 48 -18.46 -7.06 -23.34
C LYS A 48 -17.68 -8.13 -22.56
N VAL A 49 -18.31 -9.28 -22.33
CA VAL A 49 -17.68 -10.48 -21.76
C VAL A 49 -17.19 -11.34 -22.93
N ASP A 50 -15.91 -11.19 -23.28
CA ASP A 50 -15.25 -11.88 -24.40
C ASP A 50 -14.18 -12.90 -23.94
N SER A 51 -14.04 -13.08 -22.62
CA SER A 51 -13.16 -14.09 -22.01
C SER A 51 -13.72 -14.60 -20.68
N GLN A 52 -13.25 -15.76 -20.22
CA GLN A 52 -13.59 -16.30 -18.89
C GLN A 52 -13.11 -15.40 -17.74
N SER A 53 -12.06 -14.60 -17.94
CA SER A 53 -11.49 -13.66 -16.96
C SER A 53 -12.03 -12.22 -17.11
N SER A 54 -12.99 -11.98 -18.00
CA SER A 54 -13.51 -10.63 -18.28
C SER A 54 -14.06 -9.93 -17.04
N GLU A 55 -14.71 -10.67 -16.14
CA GLU A 55 -15.21 -10.16 -14.86
C GLU A 55 -14.11 -9.63 -13.93
N ASP A 56 -12.91 -10.23 -13.99
CA ASP A 56 -11.77 -9.80 -13.20
C ASP A 56 -11.23 -8.44 -13.66
N THR A 57 -11.42 -8.10 -14.93
CA THR A 57 -10.98 -6.84 -15.53
C THR A 57 -11.94 -5.65 -15.31
N TYR A 58 -13.14 -5.89 -14.76
CA TYR A 58 -14.06 -4.81 -14.38
C TYR A 58 -13.57 -4.08 -13.12
N ASN A 59 -13.57 -2.74 -13.17
CA ASN A 59 -13.05 -1.87 -12.10
C ASN A 59 -11.67 -2.31 -11.59
N SER A 60 -10.78 -2.69 -12.51
CA SER A 60 -9.45 -3.21 -12.20
C SER A 60 -8.65 -2.27 -11.31
N LEU A 61 -8.79 -0.96 -11.51
CA LEU A 61 -8.12 0.04 -10.69
C LEU A 61 -8.56 -0.01 -9.22
N LYS A 62 -9.84 -0.27 -8.93
CA LYS A 62 -10.34 -0.40 -7.54
C LYS A 62 -9.90 -1.71 -6.89
N LYS A 63 -9.66 -2.77 -7.67
CA LYS A 63 -9.24 -4.09 -7.15
C LYS A 63 -7.73 -4.15 -6.89
N TYR A 64 -6.93 -3.53 -7.75
CA TYR A 64 -5.47 -3.68 -7.79
C TYR A 64 -4.70 -2.39 -7.51
N ALA A 65 -5.40 -1.31 -7.19
CA ALA A 65 -4.80 -0.07 -6.75
C ALA A 65 -5.62 0.58 -5.64
N ILE A 66 -4.95 1.36 -4.81
CA ILE A 66 -5.53 2.05 -3.66
C ILE A 66 -5.69 3.53 -4.03
N ASN A 67 -6.92 4.05 -3.96
CA ASN A 67 -7.17 5.48 -4.16
C ASN A 67 -6.63 6.27 -2.95
N LEU A 68 -5.51 6.98 -3.13
CA LEU A 68 -4.87 7.75 -2.06
C LEU A 68 -5.70 8.99 -1.69
N ASN A 69 -6.41 9.60 -2.64
CA ASN A 69 -7.30 10.74 -2.34
C ASN A 69 -8.42 10.32 -1.39
N GLU A 70 -9.06 9.18 -1.66
CA GLU A 70 -10.13 8.65 -0.81
C GLU A 70 -9.60 8.26 0.58
N GLN A 71 -8.40 7.70 0.66
CA GLN A 71 -7.74 7.40 1.95
C GLN A 71 -7.42 8.68 2.73
N ALA A 72 -6.98 9.74 2.05
CA ALA A 72 -6.72 11.04 2.66
C ALA A 72 -8.02 11.68 3.19
N GLU A 73 -9.08 11.67 2.39
CA GLU A 73 -10.40 12.20 2.77
C GLU A 73 -10.99 11.46 3.97
N LYS A 74 -10.82 10.14 4.04
CA LYS A 74 -11.23 9.30 5.18
C LYS A 74 -10.32 9.43 6.40
N GLY A 75 -9.27 10.26 6.34
CA GLY A 75 -8.31 10.44 7.43
C GLY A 75 -7.47 9.20 7.73
N LYS A 76 -7.37 8.24 6.79
CA LYS A 76 -6.62 6.99 6.99
C LYS A 76 -5.12 7.15 6.75
N LEU A 77 -4.71 8.05 5.85
CA LEU A 77 -3.30 8.32 5.60
C LEU A 77 -2.65 9.10 6.76
N ASP A 78 -1.39 8.77 7.05
CA ASP A 78 -0.60 9.47 8.04
C ASP A 78 -0.37 10.94 7.64
N PRO A 79 -0.17 11.85 8.61
CA PRO A 79 0.26 13.20 8.31
C PRO A 79 1.67 13.17 7.70
N VAL A 80 1.89 14.03 6.71
CA VAL A 80 3.19 14.14 6.04
C VAL A 80 3.90 15.40 6.53
N ILE A 81 5.10 15.23 7.09
CA ILE A 81 5.89 16.28 7.73
C ILE A 81 7.19 16.49 6.96
N GLY A 82 7.54 17.75 6.68
CA GLY A 82 8.86 18.11 6.16
C GLY A 82 9.14 17.70 4.71
N ARG A 83 8.10 17.46 3.89
CA ARG A 83 8.22 17.05 2.48
C ARG A 83 7.58 18.05 1.50
N ASP A 84 7.43 19.30 1.92
CA ASP A 84 6.73 20.32 1.13
C ASP A 84 7.43 20.67 -0.18
N ASP A 85 8.76 20.64 -0.20
CA ASP A 85 9.54 20.98 -1.40
C ASP A 85 9.49 19.88 -2.45
N GLU A 86 9.57 18.61 -2.04
CA GLU A 86 9.39 17.46 -2.93
C GLU A 86 7.97 17.42 -3.51
N ILE A 87 6.95 17.63 -2.67
CA ILE A 87 5.55 17.69 -3.13
C ILE A 87 5.34 18.85 -4.10
N ARG A 88 5.85 20.05 -3.77
CA ARG A 88 5.78 21.23 -4.67
C ARG A 88 6.49 20.95 -6.00
N ARG A 89 7.63 20.26 -5.97
CA ARG A 89 8.36 19.86 -7.17
C ARG A 89 7.56 18.87 -8.01
N ILE A 90 6.88 17.91 -7.40
CA ILE A 90 5.98 16.98 -8.10
C ILE A 90 4.82 17.71 -8.77
N LEU A 91 4.13 18.60 -8.06
CA LEU A 91 3.05 19.42 -8.62
C LEU A 91 3.51 20.22 -9.85
N GLN A 92 4.71 20.81 -9.76
CA GLN A 92 5.34 21.50 -10.89
C GLN A 92 5.54 20.55 -12.08
N ILE A 93 6.08 19.35 -11.84
CA ILE A 93 6.36 18.37 -12.90
C ILE A 93 5.07 17.89 -13.56
N LEU A 94 4.05 17.51 -12.79
CA LEU A 94 2.77 17.02 -13.32
C LEU A 94 2.08 18.04 -14.22
N SER A 95 2.27 19.33 -13.94
CA SER A 95 1.73 20.45 -14.70
C SER A 95 2.49 20.77 -16.00
N ARG A 96 3.63 20.11 -16.27
CA ARG A 96 4.39 20.32 -17.50
C ARG A 96 3.72 19.67 -18.71
N ARG A 97 3.99 20.24 -19.89
CA ARG A 97 3.60 19.65 -21.19
C ARG A 97 4.45 18.43 -21.56
N THR A 98 5.74 18.45 -21.23
CA THR A 98 6.70 17.36 -21.50
C THR A 98 7.53 17.06 -20.25
N LYS A 99 8.08 15.85 -20.15
CA LYS A 99 8.77 15.35 -18.94
C LYS A 99 7.92 15.56 -17.68
N ASN A 100 6.69 15.07 -17.77
CA ASN A 100 5.59 15.37 -16.87
C ASN A 100 5.18 14.19 -15.99
N ASN A 101 6.03 13.15 -15.96
CA ASN A 101 5.99 12.07 -14.98
C ASN A 101 7.15 12.27 -14.00
N PRO A 102 6.91 12.54 -12.71
CA PRO A 102 7.99 12.58 -11.72
C PRO A 102 8.48 11.17 -11.39
N ILE A 103 9.78 11.05 -11.07
CA ILE A 103 10.35 9.84 -10.48
C ILE A 103 11.11 10.22 -9.22
N LEU A 104 10.62 9.72 -8.09
CA LEU A 104 11.20 9.86 -6.76
C LEU A 104 12.40 8.91 -6.65
N ILE A 105 13.59 9.48 -6.45
CA ILE A 105 14.85 8.74 -6.36
C ILE A 105 15.42 8.94 -4.96
N GLY A 106 15.47 7.86 -4.18
CA GLY A 106 16.02 7.86 -2.83
C GLY A 106 16.13 6.43 -2.31
N GLU A 107 16.86 6.25 -1.22
CA GLU A 107 17.02 4.93 -0.61
C GLU A 107 15.69 4.40 -0.01
N PRO A 108 15.55 3.09 0.23
CA PRO A 108 14.38 2.56 0.94
C PRO A 108 14.23 3.19 2.33
N GLY A 109 12.99 3.41 2.77
CA GLY A 109 12.71 3.98 4.09
C GLY A 109 12.78 5.50 4.23
N VAL A 110 13.24 6.25 3.21
CA VAL A 110 13.30 7.73 3.29
C VAL A 110 11.93 8.43 3.18
N GLY A 111 10.84 7.69 2.92
CA GLY A 111 9.48 8.25 2.85
C GLY A 111 9.02 8.64 1.43
N LYS A 112 9.40 7.88 0.39
CA LYS A 112 8.92 8.11 -0.99
C LYS A 112 7.40 7.94 -1.11
N THR A 113 6.84 6.93 -0.46
CA THR A 113 5.38 6.68 -0.41
C THR A 113 4.66 7.79 0.34
N ALA A 114 5.20 8.26 1.47
CA ALA A 114 4.66 9.39 2.22
C ALA A 114 4.58 10.69 1.37
N ILE A 115 5.50 10.89 0.41
CA ILE A 115 5.40 12.03 -0.51
C ILE A 115 4.19 11.90 -1.45
N ALA A 116 3.88 10.70 -1.94
CA ALA A 116 2.70 10.45 -2.78
C ALA A 116 1.40 10.62 -1.98
N GLU A 117 1.37 10.16 -0.73
CA GLU A 117 0.27 10.39 0.22
C GLU A 117 0.10 11.89 0.53
N GLY A 118 1.20 12.62 0.71
CA GLY A 118 1.20 14.06 0.93
C GLY A 118 0.66 14.84 -0.26
N LEU A 119 0.92 14.36 -1.48
CA LEU A 119 0.30 14.90 -2.68
C LEU A 119 -1.21 14.70 -2.67
N ALA A 120 -1.71 13.53 -2.25
CA ALA A 120 -3.15 13.27 -2.13
C ALA A 120 -3.81 14.19 -1.08
N HIS A 121 -3.17 14.39 0.08
CA HIS A 121 -3.60 15.37 1.08
C HIS A 121 -3.75 16.78 0.50
N ARG A 122 -2.78 17.23 -0.31
CA ARG A 122 -2.85 18.57 -0.94
C ARG A 122 -3.99 18.69 -1.95
N ILE A 123 -4.22 17.66 -2.76
CA ILE A 123 -5.34 17.66 -3.72
C ILE A 123 -6.68 17.75 -2.97
N ILE A 124 -6.88 16.94 -1.93
CA ILE A 124 -8.11 16.97 -1.11
C ILE A 124 -8.32 18.33 -0.44
N ARG A 125 -7.26 18.97 0.05
CA ARG A 125 -7.32 20.33 0.63
C ARG A 125 -7.52 21.43 -0.42
N GLY A 126 -7.41 21.13 -1.71
CA GLY A 126 -7.43 22.12 -2.78
C GLY A 126 -6.17 22.98 -2.87
N ASP A 127 -5.10 22.63 -2.15
CA ASP A 127 -3.79 23.31 -2.17
C ASP A 127 -2.92 22.82 -3.35
N VAL A 128 -3.50 22.89 -4.55
CA VAL A 128 -2.87 22.49 -5.80
C VAL A 128 -3.33 23.43 -6.94
N PRO A 129 -2.54 23.55 -8.01
CA PRO A 129 -2.97 24.22 -9.24
C PRO A 129 -4.32 23.70 -9.77
N GLU A 130 -5.11 24.58 -10.39
CA GLU A 130 -6.46 24.25 -10.91
C GLU A 130 -6.49 22.98 -11.76
N ASN A 131 -5.50 22.79 -12.63
CA ASN A 131 -5.37 21.64 -13.52
C ASN A 131 -5.07 20.31 -12.79
N LEU A 132 -4.86 20.33 -11.47
CA LEU A 132 -4.58 19.16 -10.64
C LEU A 132 -5.69 18.90 -9.61
N LYS A 133 -6.67 19.80 -9.45
CA LYS A 133 -7.73 19.66 -8.43
C LYS A 133 -8.66 18.48 -8.67
N SER A 134 -8.98 18.19 -9.94
CA SER A 134 -9.85 17.06 -10.31
C SER A 134 -9.13 15.71 -10.28
N LYS A 135 -7.80 15.72 -10.19
CA LYS A 135 -7.00 14.51 -10.40
C LYS A 135 -7.06 13.56 -9.23
N GLN A 136 -7.05 12.27 -9.55
CA GLN A 136 -7.01 11.19 -8.58
C GLN A 136 -5.68 10.47 -8.63
N ILE A 137 -5.13 10.15 -7.46
CA ILE A 137 -3.88 9.44 -7.27
C ILE A 137 -4.23 8.03 -6.80
N TYR A 138 -3.76 7.05 -7.55
CA TYR A 138 -3.89 5.64 -7.22
C TYR A 138 -2.52 5.04 -6.98
N SER A 139 -2.33 4.36 -5.86
CA SER A 139 -1.13 3.56 -5.59
C SER A 139 -1.33 2.15 -6.10
N LEU A 140 -0.48 1.68 -7.01
CA LEU A 140 -0.51 0.31 -7.50
C LEU A 140 -0.17 -0.66 -6.36
N ASP A 141 -0.99 -1.70 -6.15
CA ASP A 141 -0.73 -2.74 -5.17
C ASP A 141 -0.17 -3.99 -5.87
N MET A 142 1.14 -4.18 -5.74
CA MET A 142 1.83 -5.34 -6.29
C MET A 142 1.38 -6.65 -5.63
N GLY A 143 1.06 -6.62 -4.34
CA GLY A 143 0.56 -7.78 -3.61
C GLY A 143 -0.79 -8.23 -4.16
N ALA A 144 -1.71 -7.29 -4.38
CA ALA A 144 -3.03 -7.57 -4.95
C ALA A 144 -2.97 -8.12 -6.39
N LEU A 145 -2.01 -7.65 -7.20
CA LEU A 145 -1.81 -8.14 -8.56
C LEU A 145 -1.31 -9.59 -8.58
N ILE A 146 -0.40 -9.94 -7.66
CA ILE A 146 0.21 -11.29 -7.56
C ILE A 146 -0.72 -12.26 -6.82
N ALA A 147 -1.49 -11.78 -5.85
CA ALA A 147 -2.36 -12.60 -5.02
C ALA A 147 -3.40 -13.35 -5.88
N GLY A 148 -3.44 -14.67 -5.71
CA GLY A 148 -4.36 -15.54 -6.46
C GLY A 148 -4.06 -15.67 -7.95
N ALA A 149 -2.92 -15.16 -8.45
CA ALA A 149 -2.47 -15.45 -9.80
C ALA A 149 -1.86 -16.86 -9.83
N LYS A 150 -2.49 -17.81 -10.53
CA LYS A 150 -1.98 -19.18 -10.69
C LYS A 150 -0.90 -19.27 -11.76
N TYR A 151 -0.93 -18.34 -12.72
CA TYR A 151 -0.04 -18.29 -13.87
C TYR A 151 0.47 -16.87 -14.11
N LYS A 152 1.67 -16.73 -14.69
CA LYS A 152 2.29 -15.43 -15.00
C LYS A 152 1.41 -14.53 -15.88
N GLY A 153 0.65 -15.12 -16.81
CA GLY A 153 -0.24 -14.38 -17.72
C GLY A 153 -1.38 -13.66 -17.01
N GLU A 154 -1.92 -14.20 -15.92
CA GLU A 154 -3.02 -13.56 -15.18
C GLU A 154 -2.57 -12.23 -14.55
N PHE A 155 -1.35 -12.19 -14.01
CA PHE A 155 -0.75 -10.96 -13.50
C PHE A 155 -0.62 -9.90 -14.62
N GLU A 156 -0.13 -10.31 -15.80
CA GLU A 156 0.04 -9.43 -16.95
C GLU A 156 -1.30 -8.88 -17.45
N GLU A 157 -2.34 -9.72 -17.50
CA GLU A 157 -3.71 -9.28 -17.84
C GLU A 157 -4.25 -8.27 -16.84
N ARG A 158 -4.07 -8.52 -15.53
CA ARG A 158 -4.48 -7.60 -14.47
C ARG A 158 -3.76 -6.26 -14.58
N LEU A 159 -2.43 -6.26 -14.70
CA LEU A 159 -1.65 -5.03 -14.88
C LEU A 159 -2.06 -4.28 -16.15
N LYS A 160 -2.28 -5.00 -17.26
CA LYS A 160 -2.74 -4.40 -18.51
C LYS A 160 -4.12 -3.76 -18.36
N SER A 161 -5.02 -4.35 -17.59
CA SER A 161 -6.34 -3.77 -17.32
C SER A 161 -6.23 -2.47 -16.53
N VAL A 162 -5.42 -2.42 -15.47
CA VAL A 162 -5.13 -1.23 -14.67
C VAL A 162 -4.55 -0.12 -15.55
N VAL A 163 -3.50 -0.43 -16.33
CA VAL A 163 -2.85 0.55 -17.22
C VAL A 163 -3.83 1.09 -18.26
N LYS A 164 -4.67 0.23 -18.84
CA LYS A 164 -5.70 0.63 -19.80
C LYS A 164 -6.72 1.59 -19.17
N GLU A 165 -7.17 1.31 -17.95
CA GLU A 165 -8.11 2.16 -17.20
C GLU A 165 -7.51 3.56 -16.93
N VAL A 166 -6.24 3.63 -16.49
CA VAL A 166 -5.54 4.91 -16.30
C VAL A 166 -5.36 5.67 -17.61
N VAL A 167 -4.97 4.99 -18.69
CA VAL A 167 -4.82 5.63 -20.02
C VAL A 167 -6.17 6.16 -20.54
N THR A 168 -7.26 5.42 -20.30
CA THR A 168 -8.61 5.80 -20.75
C THR A 168 -9.17 6.96 -19.94
N SER A 169 -8.63 7.24 -18.75
CA SER A 169 -8.99 8.42 -17.94
C SER A 169 -8.51 9.76 -18.51
N GLU A 170 -7.80 9.75 -19.64
CA GLU A 170 -7.30 10.95 -20.34
C GLU A 170 -6.49 11.91 -19.45
N GLY A 171 -5.84 11.36 -18.42
CA GLY A 171 -4.95 12.08 -17.52
C GLY A 171 -5.61 12.62 -16.24
N GLU A 172 -6.88 12.29 -15.98
CA GLU A 172 -7.52 12.52 -14.68
C GLU A 172 -6.93 11.62 -13.59
N ILE A 173 -6.47 10.42 -13.94
CA ILE A 173 -5.85 9.49 -13.00
C ILE A 173 -4.32 9.55 -13.12
N VAL A 174 -3.66 9.63 -11.98
CA VAL A 174 -2.20 9.56 -11.83
C VAL A 174 -1.84 8.30 -11.05
N LEU A 175 -1.09 7.41 -11.68
CA LEU A 175 -0.70 6.13 -11.07
C LEU A 175 0.64 6.28 -10.33
N PHE A 176 0.62 6.14 -9.01
CA PHE A 176 1.82 5.96 -8.20
C PHE A 176 2.26 4.49 -8.27
N ILE A 177 3.52 4.28 -8.63
CA ILE A 177 4.14 2.96 -8.73
C ILE A 177 5.39 2.97 -7.86
N ASP A 178 5.29 2.31 -6.70
CA ASP A 178 6.47 2.04 -5.89
C ASP A 178 7.33 0.97 -6.56
N GLU A 179 8.64 1.06 -6.33
CA GLU A 179 9.64 0.19 -6.94
C GLU A 179 9.45 0.01 -8.46
N ILE A 180 9.16 1.11 -9.18
CA ILE A 180 8.81 1.08 -10.61
C ILE A 180 9.83 0.35 -11.50
N HIS A 181 11.09 0.24 -11.07
CA HIS A 181 12.13 -0.51 -11.75
C HIS A 181 11.83 -2.01 -11.82
N THR A 182 11.07 -2.59 -10.88
CA THR A 182 10.66 -4.00 -10.90
C THR A 182 9.81 -4.32 -12.13
N LEU A 183 8.92 -3.39 -12.51
CA LEU A 183 8.05 -3.54 -13.67
C LEU A 183 8.71 -3.16 -14.99
N VAL A 184 9.80 -2.39 -14.97
CA VAL A 184 10.48 -1.87 -16.17
C VAL A 184 11.76 -2.65 -16.50
N GLY A 185 12.41 -3.22 -15.49
CA GLY A 185 13.73 -3.85 -15.54
C GLY A 185 13.74 -5.38 -15.66
N ALA A 186 12.57 -6.01 -15.63
CA ALA A 186 12.37 -7.45 -15.62
C ALA A 186 12.92 -8.23 -16.84
N GLY A 187 13.18 -7.59 -17.98
CA GLY A 187 13.51 -8.31 -19.23
C GLY A 187 14.85 -9.04 -19.32
N LYS A 188 15.62 -9.22 -18.22
CA LYS A 188 16.97 -9.84 -18.26
C LYS A 188 17.18 -11.02 -17.29
N SER A 189 16.17 -11.42 -16.53
CA SER A 189 16.29 -12.51 -15.56
C SER A 189 15.13 -13.50 -15.78
N GLU A 190 15.42 -14.81 -15.86
CA GLU A 190 14.48 -15.89 -16.19
C GLU A 190 13.26 -16.04 -15.26
N GLY A 191 13.15 -15.22 -14.22
CA GLY A 191 12.02 -15.18 -13.28
C GLY A 191 11.12 -13.95 -13.37
N ALA A 192 11.53 -12.88 -14.06
CA ALA A 192 10.88 -11.59 -13.91
C ALA A 192 9.72 -11.41 -14.91
N MET A 193 8.59 -10.98 -14.38
CA MET A 193 7.31 -10.79 -15.08
C MET A 193 7.48 -9.79 -16.24
N ASP A 194 6.93 -10.06 -17.43
CA ASP A 194 7.15 -9.22 -18.63
C ASP A 194 6.26 -7.95 -18.63
N ALA A 195 6.13 -7.33 -17.46
CA ALA A 195 5.42 -6.08 -17.25
C ALA A 195 6.03 -4.91 -18.05
N ALA A 196 7.31 -5.02 -18.41
CA ALA A 196 8.03 -3.99 -19.15
C ALA A 196 7.39 -3.74 -20.52
N ASN A 197 6.94 -4.80 -21.20
CA ASN A 197 6.25 -4.70 -22.49
C ASN A 197 4.87 -4.04 -22.38
N ILE A 198 4.26 -4.02 -21.19
CA ILE A 198 2.96 -3.38 -20.94
C ILE A 198 3.16 -1.90 -20.62
N LEU A 199 4.07 -1.57 -19.70
CA LEU A 199 4.24 -0.20 -19.22
C LEU A 199 5.07 0.69 -20.13
N LYS A 200 6.16 0.17 -20.72
CA LYS A 200 7.07 0.98 -21.53
C LYS A 200 6.37 1.67 -22.69
N PRO A 201 5.49 1.01 -23.48
CA PRO A 201 4.82 1.69 -24.59
C PRO A 201 3.92 2.84 -24.13
N ALA A 202 3.11 2.64 -23.08
CA ALA A 202 2.20 3.66 -22.56
C ALA A 202 2.95 4.86 -21.94
N LEU A 203 4.04 4.59 -21.21
CA LEU A 203 4.93 5.62 -20.66
C LEU A 203 5.67 6.37 -21.77
N ALA A 204 6.26 5.66 -22.73
CA ALA A 204 7.03 6.23 -23.84
C ALA A 204 6.18 7.07 -24.78
N ARG A 205 4.90 6.73 -24.98
CA ARG A 205 3.94 7.58 -25.71
C ARG A 205 3.47 8.79 -24.89
N GLY A 206 3.54 8.71 -23.57
CA GLY A 206 3.06 9.76 -22.66
C GLY A 206 1.56 9.72 -22.42
N GLU A 207 0.93 8.59 -22.74
CA GLU A 207 -0.48 8.29 -22.49
C GLU A 207 -0.72 7.99 -21.00
N LEU A 208 0.25 7.32 -20.36
CA LEU A 208 0.18 7.00 -18.94
C LEU A 208 0.79 8.12 -18.09
N ARG A 209 -0.03 8.72 -17.22
CA ARG A 209 0.41 9.63 -16.15
C ARG A 209 0.80 8.83 -14.93
N ALA A 210 2.05 8.96 -14.51
CA ALA A 210 2.57 8.19 -13.39
C ALA A 210 3.57 8.96 -12.52
N ILE A 211 3.62 8.58 -11.25
CA ILE A 211 4.66 8.95 -10.29
C ILE A 211 5.41 7.66 -9.96
N GLY A 212 6.67 7.56 -10.37
CA GLY A 212 7.50 6.40 -10.04
C GLY A 212 8.29 6.62 -8.76
N ALA A 213 8.58 5.56 -8.00
CA ALA A 213 9.58 5.58 -6.93
C ALA A 213 10.62 4.48 -7.14
N THR A 214 11.90 4.80 -6.91
CA THR A 214 13.01 3.86 -7.08
C THR A 214 14.24 4.30 -6.28
N THR A 215 15.27 3.46 -6.23
CA THR A 215 16.62 3.82 -5.73
C THR A 215 17.48 4.42 -6.84
N LEU A 216 18.58 5.08 -6.48
CA LEU A 216 19.50 5.69 -7.45
C LEU A 216 20.15 4.64 -8.35
N ASN A 217 20.60 3.53 -7.77
CA ASN A 217 21.24 2.44 -8.51
C ASN A 217 20.31 1.86 -9.58
N GLU A 218 19.04 1.62 -9.22
CA GLU A 218 18.07 1.05 -10.16
C GLU A 218 17.60 2.06 -11.21
N TYR A 219 17.55 3.35 -10.86
CA TYR A 219 17.34 4.41 -11.84
C TYR A 219 18.44 4.42 -12.91
N GLN A 220 19.71 4.41 -12.50
CA GLN A 220 20.86 4.40 -13.41
C GLN A 220 20.87 3.16 -14.30
N LYS A 221 20.48 2.00 -13.74
CA LYS A 221 20.47 0.72 -14.45
C LYS A 221 19.35 0.62 -15.48
N TYR A 222 18.14 1.06 -15.16
CA TYR A 222 16.94 0.78 -15.96
C TYR A 222 16.31 1.99 -16.65
N PHE A 223 16.43 3.19 -16.10
CA PHE A 223 15.81 4.39 -16.66
C PHE A 223 16.80 5.28 -17.41
N GLU A 224 17.99 5.51 -16.86
CA GLU A 224 18.98 6.40 -17.47
C GLU A 224 19.57 5.85 -18.77
N LYS A 225 19.59 4.53 -18.92
CA LYS A 225 20.02 3.87 -20.16
C LYS A 225 18.94 3.85 -21.25
N ASP A 226 17.68 4.04 -20.89
CA ASP A 226 16.53 4.01 -21.82
C ASP A 226 16.10 5.43 -22.21
N LYS A 227 16.54 5.87 -23.40
CA LYS A 227 16.25 7.22 -23.93
C LYS A 227 14.75 7.52 -24.05
N ALA A 228 13.89 6.51 -24.20
CA ALA A 228 12.45 6.74 -24.33
C ALA A 228 11.85 7.10 -22.96
N LEU A 229 12.24 6.37 -21.91
CA LEU A 229 11.79 6.63 -20.54
C LEU A 229 12.42 7.90 -19.96
N GLU A 230 13.71 8.13 -20.20
CA GLU A 230 14.42 9.33 -19.75
C GLU A 230 13.76 10.63 -20.27
N ARG A 231 13.15 10.58 -21.46
CA ARG A 231 12.42 11.70 -22.06
C ARG A 231 11.03 11.95 -21.45
N ARG A 232 10.53 11.02 -20.65
CA ARG A 232 9.19 11.08 -20.04
C ARG A 232 9.24 11.36 -18.55
N PHE A 233 10.27 10.89 -17.88
CA PHE A 233 10.46 11.10 -16.46
C PHE A 233 11.31 12.32 -16.12
N GLN A 234 11.00 12.97 -15.00
CA GLN A 234 11.80 14.00 -14.38
C GLN A 234 12.24 13.56 -12.99
N LYS A 235 13.55 13.51 -12.76
CA LYS A 235 14.14 13.12 -11.47
C LYS A 235 13.73 14.10 -10.35
N VAL A 236 13.34 13.54 -9.20
CA VAL A 236 13.13 14.24 -7.92
C VAL A 236 13.93 13.47 -6.87
N MET A 237 15.00 14.08 -6.38
CA MET A 237 15.83 13.44 -5.35
C MET A 237 15.13 13.53 -4.01
N VAL A 238 15.04 12.40 -3.31
CA VAL A 238 14.48 12.31 -1.95
C VAL A 238 15.61 11.88 -1.03
N ALA A 239 16.11 12.84 -0.27
CA ALA A 239 17.18 12.59 0.70
C ALA A 239 16.61 12.03 2.01
N GLU A 240 17.45 11.28 2.72
CA GLU A 240 17.26 10.97 4.13
C GLU A 240 17.13 12.30 4.90
N PRO A 241 16.10 12.45 5.77
CA PRO A 241 15.96 13.65 6.58
C PRO A 241 17.10 13.76 7.59
N ASP A 242 17.47 14.98 7.92
CA ASP A 242 18.40 15.20 9.03
C ASP A 242 17.76 14.83 10.38
N LYS A 243 18.59 14.78 11.42
CA LYS A 243 18.16 14.39 12.77
C LYS A 243 16.99 15.23 13.28
N MET A 244 17.02 16.54 13.09
CA MET A 244 15.97 17.45 13.58
C MET A 244 14.65 17.26 12.82
N SER A 245 14.74 17.03 11.52
CA SER A 245 13.61 16.75 10.64
C SER A 245 13.01 15.39 10.97
N ALA A 246 13.82 14.36 11.21
CA ALA A 246 13.37 13.04 11.66
C ALA A 246 12.64 13.12 13.01
N ILE A 247 13.17 13.86 13.99
CA ILE A 247 12.48 14.11 15.27
C ILE A 247 11.11 14.78 15.04
N SER A 248 11.05 15.77 14.14
CA SER A 248 9.80 16.45 13.82
C SER A 248 8.78 15.54 13.13
N ILE A 249 9.23 14.63 12.26
CA ILE A 249 8.40 13.60 11.65
C ILE A 249 7.82 12.67 12.73
N LEU A 250 8.65 12.12 13.61
CA LEU A 250 8.19 11.24 14.68
C LEU A 250 7.24 11.95 15.64
N ARG A 251 7.47 13.23 15.95
CA ARG A 251 6.52 14.05 16.74
C ARG A 251 5.17 14.22 16.06
N GLY A 252 5.15 14.38 14.73
CA GLY A 252 3.90 14.44 13.96
C GLY A 252 3.15 13.11 13.90
N LEU A 253 3.86 11.98 13.93
CA LEU A 253 3.28 10.64 13.96
C LEU A 253 2.90 10.15 15.36
N LYS A 254 3.44 10.80 16.41
CA LYS A 254 3.29 10.40 17.81
C LYS A 254 1.86 10.05 18.19
N GLU A 255 0.90 10.94 17.92
CA GLU A 255 -0.48 10.77 18.35
C GLU A 255 -1.11 9.49 17.76
N ARG A 256 -0.77 9.15 16.51
CA ARG A 256 -1.28 7.92 15.87
C ARG A 256 -0.75 6.66 16.53
N TYR A 257 0.54 6.61 16.82
CA TYR A 257 1.14 5.46 17.52
C TYR A 257 0.63 5.34 18.97
N GLU A 258 0.46 6.46 19.67
CA GLU A 258 -0.14 6.48 21.02
C GLU A 258 -1.57 5.94 20.99
N GLN A 259 -2.40 6.33 20.03
CA GLN A 259 -3.77 5.84 19.87
C GLN A 259 -3.81 4.36 19.47
N HIS A 260 -2.97 3.95 18.53
CA HIS A 260 -2.90 2.56 18.04
C HIS A 260 -2.51 1.59 19.16
N HIS A 261 -1.40 1.88 19.86
CA HIS A 261 -0.88 1.02 20.92
C HIS A 261 -1.49 1.28 22.28
N LYS A 262 -2.27 2.37 22.43
CA LYS A 262 -2.86 2.79 23.72
C LYS A 262 -1.80 2.97 24.82
N VAL A 263 -0.69 3.62 24.45
CA VAL A 263 0.42 3.98 25.34
C VAL A 263 0.75 5.46 25.20
N LYS A 264 1.56 6.01 26.12
CA LYS A 264 2.08 7.38 26.00
C LYS A 264 3.56 7.34 25.64
N ILE A 265 3.92 8.06 24.58
CA ILE A 265 5.28 8.18 24.06
C ILE A 265 5.87 9.51 24.55
N LYS A 266 6.91 9.44 25.39
CA LYS A 266 7.63 10.63 25.86
C LYS A 266 8.44 11.26 24.73
N ASP A 267 8.62 12.58 24.76
CA ASP A 267 9.44 13.27 23.76
C ASP A 267 10.91 12.78 23.78
N ASP A 268 11.45 12.56 24.98
CA ASP A 268 12.79 11.98 25.15
C ASP A 268 12.94 10.61 24.49
N ALA A 269 11.86 9.82 24.41
CA ALA A 269 11.88 8.52 23.73
C ALA A 269 12.00 8.69 22.20
N ILE A 270 11.33 9.70 21.64
CA ILE A 270 11.45 10.06 20.21
C ILE A 270 12.88 10.50 19.90
N ILE A 271 13.45 11.39 20.71
CA ILE A 271 14.82 11.88 20.53
C ILE A 271 15.80 10.71 20.60
N SER A 272 15.65 9.84 21.61
CA SER A 272 16.49 8.66 21.78
C SER A 272 16.37 7.68 20.61
N ALA A 273 15.15 7.43 20.11
CA ALA A 273 14.94 6.54 18.97
C ALA A 273 15.67 7.03 17.70
N VAL A 274 15.61 8.34 17.42
CA VAL A 274 16.36 8.92 16.28
C VAL A 274 17.87 8.83 16.51
N GLU A 275 18.36 9.20 17.69
CA GLU A 275 19.80 9.18 17.99
C GLU A 275 20.40 7.78 17.94
N LEU A 276 19.75 6.81 18.58
CA LEU A 276 20.22 5.44 18.67
C LEU A 276 20.10 4.73 17.32
N SER A 277 19.00 4.91 16.59
CA SER A 277 18.86 4.33 15.25
C SER A 277 19.89 4.91 14.28
N GLN A 278 20.18 6.21 14.33
CA GLN A 278 21.20 6.81 13.49
C GLN A 278 22.59 6.28 13.81
N ARG A 279 22.90 6.03 15.09
CA ARG A 279 24.22 5.58 15.54
C ARG A 279 24.48 4.08 15.35
N TYR A 280 23.47 3.25 15.58
CA TYR A 280 23.66 1.78 15.68
C TYR A 280 23.06 1.01 14.50
N ILE A 281 22.15 1.62 13.73
CA ILE A 281 21.53 0.98 12.55
C ILE A 281 22.02 1.74 11.30
N SER A 282 23.12 1.26 10.72
CA SER A 282 23.82 1.92 9.60
C SER A 282 23.34 1.49 8.21
N ASP A 283 22.64 0.36 8.11
CA ASP A 283 22.15 -0.26 6.88
C ASP A 283 20.73 0.19 6.50
N ARG A 284 20.04 0.92 7.38
CA ARG A 284 18.72 1.53 7.16
C ARG A 284 18.77 3.05 7.28
N PHE A 285 17.77 3.71 6.70
CA PHE A 285 17.69 5.16 6.60
C PHE A 285 16.56 5.74 7.46
N LEU A 286 16.73 6.97 7.93
CA LEU A 286 15.66 7.75 8.53
C LEU A 286 14.60 8.14 7.47
N PRO A 287 13.34 8.36 7.88
CA PRO A 287 12.82 8.20 9.24
C PRO A 287 12.44 6.75 9.60
N ASP A 288 12.39 5.83 8.63
CA ASP A 288 11.88 4.45 8.79
C ASP A 288 12.44 3.71 10.00
N LYS A 289 13.78 3.63 10.14
CA LYS A 289 14.40 2.93 11.27
C LYS A 289 14.04 3.50 12.64
N ALA A 290 13.77 4.80 12.75
CA ALA A 290 13.39 5.42 14.02
C ALA A 290 11.90 5.20 14.32
N ILE A 291 11.06 5.20 13.29
CA ILE A 291 9.64 4.87 13.40
C ILE A 291 9.48 3.42 13.87
N ASP A 292 10.24 2.50 13.28
CA ASP A 292 10.25 1.08 13.64
C ASP A 292 10.62 0.85 15.11
N LEU A 293 11.65 1.52 15.62
CA LEU A 293 12.02 1.44 17.04
C LEU A 293 10.91 1.94 17.99
N ILE A 294 10.19 3.01 17.60
CA ILE A 294 9.08 3.52 18.40
C ILE A 294 7.90 2.54 18.39
N ASP A 295 7.60 1.98 17.23
CA ASP A 295 6.51 1.02 17.05
C ASP A 295 6.76 -0.27 17.84
N GLU A 296 7.98 -0.81 17.74
CA GLU A 296 8.43 -1.99 18.49
C GLU A 296 8.38 -1.73 20.01
N ALA A 297 8.92 -0.60 20.48
CA ALA A 297 8.88 -0.24 21.90
C ALA A 297 7.45 -0.04 22.43
N ALA A 298 6.58 0.59 21.64
CA ALA A 298 5.19 0.82 22.01
C ALA A 298 4.38 -0.49 22.06
N SER A 299 4.58 -1.38 21.09
CA SER A 299 3.94 -2.69 21.05
C SER A 299 4.38 -3.58 22.22
N LYS A 300 5.68 -3.57 22.56
CA LYS A 300 6.22 -4.29 23.72
C LYS A 300 5.58 -3.83 25.02
N LEU A 301 5.53 -2.52 25.26
CA LEU A 301 4.90 -1.97 26.47
C LEU A 301 3.40 -2.34 26.53
N ARG A 302 2.71 -2.31 25.39
CA ARG A 302 1.30 -2.70 25.32
C ARG A 302 1.08 -4.17 25.66
N LEU A 303 1.98 -5.07 25.26
CA LEU A 303 1.93 -6.47 25.64
C LEU A 303 2.14 -6.64 27.15
N GLU A 304 3.18 -6.02 27.71
CA GLU A 304 3.49 -6.07 29.15
C GLU A 304 2.34 -5.56 30.02
N MET A 305 1.61 -4.53 29.56
CA MET A 305 0.42 -4.02 30.26
C MET A 305 -0.75 -5.00 30.30
N ASN A 306 -0.85 -5.93 29.34
CA ASN A 306 -1.94 -6.90 29.27
C ASN A 306 -1.52 -8.31 29.76
N SER A 307 -0.24 -8.52 30.06
CA SER A 307 0.29 -9.77 30.57
C SER A 307 0.56 -9.70 32.07
N VAL A 308 0.69 -10.86 32.69
CA VAL A 308 1.34 -10.97 34.00
C VAL A 308 2.76 -10.39 33.85
N PRO A 309 3.24 -9.54 34.78
CA PRO A 309 4.61 -9.01 34.71
C PRO A 309 5.61 -10.15 34.53
N GLU A 310 6.59 -9.99 33.64
CA GLU A 310 7.54 -11.06 33.29
C GLU A 310 8.22 -11.65 34.53
N ALA A 311 8.63 -10.80 35.48
CA ALA A 311 9.19 -11.23 36.76
C ALA A 311 8.23 -12.10 37.59
N LEU A 312 6.91 -11.87 37.49
CA LEU A 312 5.90 -12.67 38.17
C LEU A 312 5.60 -13.97 37.40
N ASP A 313 5.58 -13.97 36.07
CA ASP A 313 5.46 -15.20 35.27
C ASP A 313 6.68 -16.12 35.48
N GLU A 314 7.89 -15.56 35.58
CA GLU A 314 9.10 -16.32 35.93
C GLU A 314 9.01 -16.95 37.32
N LEU A 315 8.57 -16.18 38.32
CA LEU A 315 8.36 -16.69 39.69
C LEU A 315 7.26 -17.75 39.74
N GLU A 316 6.14 -17.57 39.03
CA GLU A 316 5.06 -18.55 38.97
C GLU A 316 5.52 -19.86 38.30
N ARG A 317 6.33 -19.78 37.23
CA ARG A 317 6.92 -20.97 36.60
C ARG A 317 7.85 -21.71 37.55
N GLN A 318 8.72 -20.98 38.26
CA GLN A 318 9.62 -21.56 39.26
C GLN A 318 8.82 -22.21 40.39
N LEU A 319 7.80 -21.53 40.92
CA LEU A 319 6.93 -22.05 41.97
C LEU A 319 6.24 -23.33 41.51
N LYS A 320 5.71 -23.35 40.30
CA LYS A 320 5.04 -24.53 39.73
C LYS A 320 6.00 -25.71 39.52
N GLN A 321 7.26 -25.44 39.13
CA GLN A 321 8.30 -26.47 39.05
C GLN A 321 8.60 -27.07 40.43
N LEU A 322 8.80 -26.21 41.44
CA LEU A 322 9.04 -26.63 42.81
C LEU A 322 7.85 -27.40 43.41
N GLU A 323 6.61 -27.01 43.09
CA GLU A 323 5.41 -27.73 43.51
C GLU A 323 5.33 -29.14 42.89
N ILE A 324 5.68 -29.29 41.61
CA ILE A 324 5.74 -30.59 40.94
C ILE A 324 6.83 -31.46 41.56
N GLU A 325 8.02 -30.90 41.81
CA GLU A 325 9.13 -31.61 42.44
C GLU A 325 8.76 -32.07 43.86
N ARG A 326 8.17 -31.18 44.66
CA ARG A 326 7.64 -31.50 45.99
C ARG A 326 6.58 -32.60 45.95
N ALA A 327 5.67 -32.57 44.99
CA ALA A 327 4.63 -33.59 44.84
C ALA A 327 5.21 -34.96 44.42
N ALA A 328 6.26 -34.98 43.60
CA ALA A 328 6.97 -36.21 43.24
C ALA A 328 7.70 -36.82 44.45
N ILE A 329 8.47 -36.02 45.18
CA ILE A 329 9.20 -36.47 46.40
C ILE A 329 8.22 -36.96 47.47
N ALA A 330 7.09 -36.28 47.65
CA ALA A 330 6.05 -36.70 48.60
C ALA A 330 5.47 -38.09 48.28
N ARG A 331 5.40 -38.51 47.01
CA ARG A 331 4.97 -39.86 46.61
C ARG A 331 6.02 -40.93 46.92
N GLU A 332 7.29 -40.58 46.99
CA GLU A 332 8.40 -41.48 47.32
C GLU A 332 8.57 -41.68 48.84
N GLY A 333 7.88 -40.89 49.68
CA GLY A 333 7.89 -41.02 51.13
C GLY A 333 9.14 -40.45 51.82
N ASP A 334 10.00 -39.76 51.08
CA ASP A 334 11.29 -39.25 51.57
C ASP A 334 11.12 -37.86 52.20
N SER A 335 10.75 -37.85 53.48
CA SER A 335 10.44 -36.63 54.25
C SER A 335 11.64 -35.73 54.55
N SER A 336 12.87 -36.20 54.31
CA SER A 336 14.10 -35.44 54.51
C SER A 336 14.31 -34.37 53.42
N LYS A 337 14.11 -34.73 52.15
CA LYS A 337 14.31 -33.85 50.99
C LYS A 337 13.24 -32.78 50.81
N ILE A 338 12.06 -32.96 51.42
CA ILE A 338 10.95 -31.99 51.37
C ILE A 338 11.27 -30.73 52.19
N LYS A 339 12.20 -30.79 53.16
CA LYS A 339 12.59 -29.64 53.99
C LYS A 339 13.64 -28.73 53.34
N ASP A 340 14.35 -29.23 52.32
CA ASP A 340 15.44 -28.52 51.64
C ASP A 340 14.95 -27.74 50.40
N LEU A 341 13.71 -27.97 49.98
CA LEU A 341 12.94 -27.20 48.98
C LEU A 341 12.03 -26.18 49.68
#